data_AF-A0A6J6T0F6-F1
#
_entry.id   AF-A0A6J6T0F6-F1
#
_cell.length_a   1.000
_cell.length_b   1.000
_cell.length_c   1.000
_cell.angle_alpha   90.00
_cell.angle_beta   90.00
_cell.angle_gamma   90.00
#
_symmetry.space_group_name_H-M   'P 1'
#
loop_
_entity.id
_entity.type
_entity.pdbx_description
1 polymer ?
#
loop_
_entity_poly.entity_id
_entity_poly.type
_entity_poly.pdbx_seq_one_letter_code
_entity_poly.pdbx_strand_id
1 'polypeptide(L)'
;MAFALVLPISGKVSKPAVVGLEGGPGYGSIASGQLYAEMLQPLLADRALLVVDQRGTGKSNPADCDYDDTISACAKELGDRFDLYGTELVADDLGALIQALNLGVVDVYGDSYGTFVAQVFASHHPDLVRSLVLDGAYPVTGETAWYPTQGAAMRRAYTVVCERTKGCGDDNTGTMQLLTRLLTKLRKNVVSVQAPGADGKIINVKLNPQNLNDVAFGGTYGPTTYREFNASLRAALAGDPLPLGRLVAESKATNVEEPVSVYSPGLQVAVSCHDYPQLFDMAQSRAIRKSQYDAAVANQIKVDPDIYGPFQIREYLKSDFSTQPLCLPWPIATRNPWKLPGPPDGRYPDIPTLVLSGELDTITTVAEGDLVAAQFARSRHVTLANSTHVTAMGDVYKCASQLVRDFFTNQNVVLSGTGGECARDIPPIAAVIEYPIRITKVSHGVGQTAMDAIDRYLQATGYRGLGLRGGSWSASGWGPVVLELRSYQLYQNLAVTGRVRVDFDTGAVEVRAKALERTFTGNWNIYQAGSSAQVQELR
;
A
#
# COMPACT_ATOMS: atom_id res chain seq x y z
N MET A 1 21.90 -3.30 15.53
CA MET A 1 21.16 -3.02 14.30
C MET A 1 22.12 -2.78 13.16
N ALA A 2 21.80 -3.26 11.97
CA ALA A 2 22.39 -2.80 10.72
C ALA A 2 21.79 -1.46 10.32
N PHE A 3 22.62 -0.57 9.77
CA PHE A 3 22.19 0.73 9.28
C PHE A 3 23.03 1.13 8.06
N ALA A 4 22.52 2.08 7.29
CA ALA A 4 23.28 2.80 6.28
C ALA A 4 23.18 4.31 6.53
N LEU A 5 24.32 5.00 6.38
CA LEU A 5 24.42 6.44 6.52
C LEU A 5 24.88 7.03 5.19
N VAL A 6 23.99 7.73 4.50
CA VAL A 6 24.29 8.47 3.28
C VAL A 6 24.78 9.85 3.68
N LEU A 7 26.02 10.18 3.33
CA LEU A 7 26.63 11.46 3.63
C LEU A 7 26.60 12.40 2.41
N PRO A 8 26.57 13.73 2.63
CA PRO A 8 26.81 14.69 1.56
C PRO A 8 28.11 14.41 0.80
N ILE A 9 28.14 14.69 -0.50
CA ILE A 9 29.37 14.57 -1.32
C ILE A 9 30.52 15.42 -0.76
N SER A 10 30.18 16.56 -0.15
CA SER A 10 31.16 17.43 0.53
C SER A 10 31.78 16.81 1.79
N GLY A 11 31.21 15.72 2.30
CA GLY A 11 31.51 15.14 3.61
C GLY A 11 31.04 15.97 4.80
N LYS A 12 30.47 17.17 4.57
CA LYS A 12 30.09 18.12 5.63
C LYS A 12 28.59 18.08 5.87
N VAL A 13 28.18 17.52 7.00
CA VAL A 13 26.82 17.63 7.53
C VAL A 13 26.71 18.96 8.28
N SER A 14 25.87 19.87 7.78
CA SER A 14 25.68 21.21 8.38
C SER A 14 24.24 21.54 8.74
N LYS A 15 23.33 20.62 8.42
CA LYS A 15 21.92 20.64 8.79
C LYS A 15 21.55 19.32 9.49
N PRO A 16 20.48 19.29 10.29
CA PRO A 16 19.99 18.09 10.94
C PRO A 16 19.84 16.93 9.96
N ALA A 17 20.37 15.76 10.35
CA ALA A 17 20.22 14.53 9.57
C ALA A 17 18.75 14.12 9.47
N VAL A 18 18.40 13.37 8.43
CA VAL A 18 17.07 12.79 8.24
C VAL A 18 17.13 11.29 8.54
N VAL A 19 16.19 10.78 9.32
CA VAL A 19 15.98 9.35 9.54
C VAL A 19 14.80 8.89 8.71
N GLY A 20 15.00 7.91 7.84
CA GLY A 20 13.92 7.24 7.10
C GLY A 20 13.54 5.92 7.77
N LEU A 21 12.25 5.75 8.08
CA LEU A 21 11.69 4.59 8.77
C LEU A 21 10.63 3.92 7.88
N GLU A 22 10.96 2.74 7.37
CA GLU A 22 10.08 2.03 6.45
C GLU A 22 8.93 1.32 7.15
N GLY A 23 7.82 1.22 6.42
CA GLY A 23 6.63 0.48 6.77
C GLY A 23 6.73 -1.04 6.76
N GLY A 24 5.58 -1.68 6.54
CA GLY A 24 5.36 -3.10 6.80
C GLY A 24 4.31 -3.27 7.91
N PRO A 25 4.67 -3.74 9.12
CA PRO A 25 6.00 -4.13 9.62
C PRO A 25 6.61 -5.31 8.86
N GLY A 26 7.96 -5.39 8.83
CA GLY A 26 8.70 -6.51 8.23
C GLY A 26 9.77 -6.09 7.22
N TYR A 27 9.66 -4.90 6.62
CA TYR A 27 10.65 -4.39 5.67
C TYR A 27 11.83 -3.68 6.36
N GLY A 28 13.03 -3.90 5.85
CA GLY A 28 14.24 -3.22 6.32
C GLY A 28 14.53 -1.94 5.54
N SER A 29 14.60 -0.79 6.24
CA SER A 29 14.74 0.53 5.61
C SER A 29 16.00 0.70 4.76
N ILE A 30 17.04 -0.15 4.91
CA ILE A 30 18.23 -0.09 4.04
C ILE A 30 17.85 -0.40 2.58
N ALA A 31 16.91 -1.34 2.36
CA ALA A 31 16.48 -1.72 1.01
C ALA A 31 15.80 -0.56 0.27
N SER A 32 15.04 0.27 1.00
CA SER A 32 14.39 1.47 0.46
C SER A 32 15.22 2.75 0.54
N GLY A 33 16.50 2.64 0.95
CA GLY A 33 17.42 3.77 1.08
C GLY A 33 17.52 4.66 -0.16
N GLN A 34 17.43 4.07 -1.35
CA GLN A 34 17.43 4.82 -2.62
C GLN A 34 16.16 5.68 -2.79
N LEU A 35 14.98 5.14 -2.48
CA LEU A 35 13.71 5.87 -2.58
C LEU A 35 13.68 7.06 -1.62
N TYR A 36 14.16 6.88 -0.39
CA TYR A 36 14.33 7.99 0.55
C TYR A 36 15.31 9.05 0.01
N ALA A 37 16.43 8.61 -0.56
CA ALA A 37 17.42 9.54 -1.09
C ALA A 37 16.84 10.37 -2.25
N GLU A 38 16.13 9.74 -3.18
CA GLU A 38 15.45 10.39 -4.30
C GLU A 38 14.40 11.40 -3.83
N MET A 39 13.56 11.02 -2.86
CA MET A 39 12.59 11.92 -2.23
C MET A 39 13.26 13.13 -1.57
N LEU A 40 14.42 12.95 -0.93
CA LEU A 40 15.09 14.00 -0.17
C LEU A 40 15.99 14.91 -1.01
N GLN A 41 16.40 14.53 -2.22
CA GLN A 41 17.17 15.43 -3.09
C GLN A 41 16.39 16.74 -3.35
N PRO A 42 17.03 17.93 -3.25
CA PRO A 42 18.47 18.15 -3.11
C PRO A 42 18.99 18.30 -1.67
N LEU A 43 18.17 18.08 -0.63
CA LEU A 43 18.54 18.32 0.78
C LEU A 43 19.76 17.50 1.24
N LEU A 44 20.07 16.38 0.59
CA LEU A 44 21.24 15.57 0.91
C LEU A 44 22.59 16.24 0.54
N ALA A 45 22.55 17.45 -0.04
CA ALA A 45 23.75 18.26 -0.25
C ALA A 45 24.37 18.79 1.06
N ASP A 46 23.59 18.91 2.15
CA ASP A 46 24.07 19.41 3.45
C ASP A 46 23.54 18.63 4.68
N ARG A 47 22.77 17.56 4.44
CA ARG A 47 22.24 16.62 5.44
C ARG A 47 22.73 15.21 5.20
N ALA A 48 22.89 14.45 6.29
CA ALA A 48 22.97 12.99 6.19
C ALA A 48 21.57 12.37 6.14
N LEU A 49 21.44 11.21 5.49
CA LEU A 49 20.29 10.32 5.60
C LEU A 49 20.71 9.05 6.33
N LEU A 50 20.06 8.76 7.46
CA LEU A 50 20.16 7.51 8.19
C LEU A 50 18.97 6.62 7.85
N VAL A 51 19.23 5.41 7.39
CA VAL A 51 18.22 4.35 7.26
C VAL A 51 18.65 3.15 8.09
N VAL A 52 17.70 2.55 8.79
CA VAL A 52 17.96 1.51 9.79
C VAL A 52 17.09 0.31 9.52
N ASP A 53 17.72 -0.86 9.45
CA ASP A 53 16.99 -2.12 9.55
C ASP A 53 16.65 -2.32 11.04
N GLN A 54 15.37 -2.22 11.36
CA GLN A 54 14.86 -2.47 12.71
C GLN A 54 15.22 -3.90 13.14
N ARG A 55 15.33 -4.16 14.45
CA ARG A 55 15.50 -5.54 14.97
C ARG A 55 14.47 -6.47 14.32
N GLY A 56 14.92 -7.59 13.76
CA GLY A 56 14.02 -8.51 13.06
C GLY A 56 13.74 -8.16 11.60
N THR A 57 14.39 -7.16 10.99
CA THR A 57 14.31 -6.89 9.54
C THR A 57 15.68 -6.95 8.87
N GLY A 58 15.70 -7.06 7.54
CA GLY A 58 16.89 -6.75 6.75
C GLY A 58 18.13 -7.54 7.15
N LYS A 59 19.20 -6.81 7.46
CA LYS A 59 20.46 -7.33 8.00
C LYS A 59 20.51 -7.34 9.53
N SER A 60 19.45 -6.94 10.21
CA SER A 60 19.30 -6.90 11.67
C SER A 60 18.70 -8.19 12.24
N ASN A 61 19.22 -9.34 11.84
CA ASN A 61 18.74 -10.68 12.20
C ASN A 61 17.24 -10.85 11.90
N PRO A 62 16.85 -10.94 10.63
CA PRO A 62 15.45 -10.90 10.25
C PRO A 62 14.68 -12.05 10.89
N ALA A 63 13.46 -11.75 11.37
CA ALA A 63 12.61 -12.72 12.03
C ALA A 63 11.98 -13.62 10.95
N ASP A 64 12.57 -14.80 10.78
CA ASP A 64 12.09 -15.81 9.85
C ASP A 64 11.06 -16.70 10.54
N CYS A 65 9.89 -16.82 9.93
CA CYS A 65 9.00 -17.92 10.21
C CYS A 65 8.02 -18.09 9.05
N ASP A 66 7.77 -19.35 8.71
CA ASP A 66 6.73 -19.69 7.75
C ASP A 66 5.37 -19.71 8.47
N TYR A 67 4.45 -18.83 8.05
CA TYR A 67 3.10 -18.81 8.64
C TYR A 67 2.20 -19.91 8.13
N ASP A 68 2.56 -20.57 7.02
CA ASP A 68 1.78 -21.68 6.49
C ASP A 68 1.67 -22.83 7.52
N ASP A 69 2.64 -22.93 8.45
CA ASP A 69 2.71 -23.92 9.55
C ASP A 69 2.18 -23.44 10.93
N THR A 70 1.40 -22.34 10.96
CA THR A 70 0.74 -21.70 12.12
C THR A 70 1.55 -20.65 12.89
N ILE A 71 0.89 -19.57 13.29
CA ILE A 71 1.43 -18.47 14.11
C ILE A 71 2.10 -18.94 15.43
N SER A 72 1.65 -20.05 16.02
CA SER A 72 2.29 -20.62 17.22
C SER A 72 3.68 -21.21 16.91
N ALA A 73 3.88 -21.74 15.70
CA ALA A 73 5.18 -22.25 15.26
C ALA A 73 6.17 -21.09 15.11
N CYS A 74 5.72 -19.97 14.55
CA CYS A 74 6.54 -18.76 14.44
C CYS A 74 7.13 -18.32 15.79
N ALA A 75 6.31 -18.17 16.84
CA ALA A 75 6.82 -17.80 18.15
C ALA A 75 7.82 -18.83 18.73
N LYS A 76 7.63 -20.11 18.43
CA LYS A 76 8.54 -21.18 18.86
C LYS A 76 9.89 -21.09 18.14
N GLU A 77 9.91 -20.74 16.85
CA GLU A 77 11.14 -20.54 16.06
C GLU A 77 11.91 -19.30 16.49
N LEU A 78 11.20 -18.21 16.83
CA LEU A 78 11.80 -17.03 17.44
C LEU A 78 12.38 -17.32 18.83
N GLY A 79 11.89 -18.37 19.49
CA GLY A 79 12.35 -18.85 20.79
C GLY A 79 12.26 -17.74 21.83
N ASP A 80 13.32 -17.59 22.61
CA ASP A 80 13.47 -16.58 23.67
C ASP A 80 13.32 -15.11 23.22
N ARG A 81 13.25 -14.85 21.91
CA ARG A 81 13.18 -13.50 21.34
C ARG A 81 11.78 -13.09 20.91
N PHE A 82 10.79 -13.99 20.95
CA PHE A 82 9.47 -13.72 20.35
C PHE A 82 8.79 -12.45 20.86
N ASP A 83 9.01 -12.06 22.13
CA ASP A 83 8.48 -10.84 22.73
C ASP A 83 9.46 -9.64 22.72
N LEU A 84 10.62 -9.74 22.05
CA LEU A 84 11.65 -8.69 22.03
C LEU A 84 11.61 -7.80 20.78
N TYR A 85 10.52 -7.85 20.01
CA TYR A 85 10.36 -7.09 18.76
C TYR A 85 9.40 -5.90 18.87
N GLY A 86 8.91 -5.60 20.08
CA GLY A 86 8.03 -4.45 20.31
C GLY A 86 8.65 -3.11 19.92
N THR A 87 7.81 -2.21 19.43
CA THR A 87 8.22 -0.93 18.84
C THR A 87 8.93 0.00 19.83
N GLU A 88 8.61 -0.06 21.12
CA GLU A 88 9.36 0.71 22.13
C GLU A 88 10.85 0.36 22.16
N LEU A 89 11.19 -0.93 22.05
CA LEU A 89 12.58 -1.37 22.01
C LEU A 89 13.27 -0.94 20.70
N VAL A 90 12.51 -0.84 19.60
CA VAL A 90 13.01 -0.28 18.33
C VAL A 90 13.33 1.20 18.50
N ALA A 91 12.46 1.96 19.18
CA ALA A 91 12.68 3.39 19.46
C ALA A 91 13.93 3.61 20.33
N ASP A 92 14.14 2.78 21.35
CA ASP A 92 15.34 2.81 22.18
C ASP A 92 16.61 2.49 21.40
N ASP A 93 16.56 1.47 20.54
CA ASP A 93 17.70 1.14 19.68
C ASP A 93 18.04 2.30 18.73
N LEU A 94 17.03 2.97 18.17
CA LEU A 94 17.20 4.11 17.27
C LEU A 94 17.82 5.30 18.01
N GLY A 95 17.35 5.62 19.22
CA GLY A 95 17.93 6.67 20.05
C GLY A 95 19.40 6.41 20.37
N ALA A 96 19.73 5.18 20.79
CA ALA A 96 21.11 4.77 21.06
C ALA A 96 22.00 4.86 19.80
N LEU A 97 21.48 4.49 18.63
CA LEU A 97 22.23 4.60 17.38
C LEU A 97 22.48 6.06 16.98
N ILE A 98 21.47 6.94 17.07
CA ILE A 98 21.61 8.38 16.76
C ILE A 98 22.67 9.02 17.66
N GLN A 99 22.66 8.69 18.96
CA GLN A 99 23.65 9.16 19.92
C GLN A 99 25.06 8.61 19.60
N ALA A 100 25.18 7.32 19.30
CA ALA A 100 26.46 6.70 18.95
C ALA A 100 27.08 7.29 17.67
N LEU A 101 26.25 7.69 16.70
CA LEU A 101 26.67 8.37 15.48
C LEU A 101 26.88 9.89 15.67
N ASN A 102 26.57 10.43 16.86
CA ASN A 102 26.68 11.85 17.19
C ASN A 102 25.95 12.76 16.19
N LEU A 103 24.74 12.36 15.77
CA LEU A 103 23.95 13.12 14.79
C LEU A 103 23.24 14.34 15.41
N GLY A 104 23.17 14.42 16.74
CA GLY A 104 22.40 15.44 17.46
C GLY A 104 20.89 15.23 17.26
N VAL A 105 20.15 16.33 17.13
CA VAL A 105 18.71 16.29 16.79
C VAL A 105 18.52 15.95 15.31
N VAL A 106 17.53 15.11 15.02
CA VAL A 106 17.23 14.63 13.67
C VAL A 106 15.83 15.02 13.22
N ASP A 107 15.66 15.09 11.91
CA ASP A 107 14.34 15.04 11.27
C ASP A 107 13.95 13.60 11.02
N VAL A 108 12.68 13.25 11.22
CA VAL A 108 12.20 11.87 11.06
C VAL A 108 11.12 11.84 9.99
N TYR A 109 11.28 10.95 9.02
CA TYR A 109 10.26 10.57 8.05
C TYR A 109 9.90 9.11 8.30
N GLY A 110 8.62 8.82 8.49
CA GLY A 110 8.10 7.46 8.49
C GLY A 110 7.00 7.31 7.45
N ASP A 111 6.98 6.18 6.76
CA ASP A 111 5.89 5.75 5.89
C ASP A 111 5.15 4.55 6.49
N SER A 112 3.82 4.51 6.37
CA SER A 112 3.01 3.37 6.81
C SER A 112 3.30 2.96 8.26
N TYR A 113 3.63 1.69 8.58
CA TYR A 113 4.08 1.28 9.92
C TYR A 113 5.28 2.10 10.45
N GLY A 114 6.15 2.61 9.59
CA GLY A 114 7.21 3.54 9.97
C GLY A 114 6.69 4.79 10.66
N THR A 115 5.46 5.22 10.37
CA THR A 115 4.78 6.31 11.11
C THR A 115 4.46 5.95 12.55
N PHE A 116 4.14 4.67 12.82
CA PHE A 116 3.92 4.14 14.16
C PHE A 116 5.23 4.16 14.95
N VAL A 117 6.32 3.66 14.34
CA VAL A 117 7.67 3.72 14.92
C VAL A 117 8.09 5.16 15.19
N ALA A 118 7.86 6.06 14.25
CA ALA A 118 8.25 7.46 14.36
C ALA A 118 7.50 8.19 15.48
N GLN A 119 6.21 7.90 15.66
CA GLN A 119 5.43 8.40 16.81
C GLN A 119 5.97 7.85 18.14
N VAL A 120 6.21 6.53 18.25
CA VAL A 120 6.77 5.93 19.48
C VAL A 120 8.15 6.55 19.78
N PHE A 121 9.01 6.71 18.78
CA PHE A 121 10.31 7.37 18.95
C PHE A 121 10.18 8.82 19.44
N ALA A 122 9.26 9.60 18.86
CA ALA A 122 8.99 10.97 19.29
C ALA A 122 8.45 11.07 20.73
N SER A 123 7.78 10.04 21.23
CA SER A 123 7.31 9.96 22.62
C SER A 123 8.42 9.59 23.60
N HIS A 124 9.31 8.65 23.23
CA HIS A 124 10.32 8.09 24.13
C HIS A 124 11.63 8.89 24.13
N HIS A 125 12.00 9.48 22.98
CA HIS A 125 13.24 10.25 22.77
C HIS A 125 12.97 11.63 22.16
N PRO A 126 12.07 12.46 22.75
CA PRO A 126 11.67 13.74 22.15
C PRO A 126 12.81 14.75 22.02
N ASP A 127 13.85 14.63 22.86
CA ASP A 127 15.05 15.47 22.82
C ASP A 127 15.93 15.21 21.59
N LEU A 128 15.73 14.09 20.90
CA LEU A 128 16.40 13.75 19.65
C LEU A 128 15.61 14.17 18.40
N VAL A 129 14.35 14.58 18.53
CA VAL A 129 13.47 14.85 17.37
C VAL A 129 13.29 16.34 17.14
N ARG A 130 13.74 16.83 15.99
CA ARG A 130 13.54 18.22 15.55
C ARG A 130 12.20 18.42 14.85
N SER A 131 11.82 17.49 13.98
CA SER A 131 10.50 17.47 13.33
C SER A 131 10.16 16.10 12.77
N LEU A 132 8.86 15.89 12.55
CA LEU A 132 8.27 14.60 12.21
C LEU A 132 7.41 14.72 10.95
N VAL A 133 7.63 13.82 9.98
CA VAL A 133 6.74 13.60 8.84
C VAL A 133 6.16 12.20 8.94
N LEU A 134 4.84 12.10 8.90
CA LEU A 134 4.09 10.85 8.98
C LEU A 134 3.28 10.67 7.68
N ASP A 135 3.75 9.83 6.76
CA ASP A 135 3.12 9.60 5.46
C ASP A 135 2.33 8.29 5.44
N GLY A 136 1.01 8.38 5.35
CA GLY A 136 0.11 7.25 5.62
C GLY A 136 0.11 6.92 7.11
N ALA A 137 -0.26 7.89 7.96
CA ALA A 137 -0.15 7.79 9.41
C ALA A 137 -1.04 6.69 10.01
N TYR A 138 -0.40 5.73 10.70
CA TYR A 138 -1.05 4.72 11.51
C TYR A 138 -1.06 5.16 12.99
N PRO A 139 -2.22 5.27 13.66
CA PRO A 139 -2.29 5.83 15.01
C PRO A 139 -1.69 4.87 16.05
N VAL A 140 -0.81 5.39 16.91
CA VAL A 140 -0.35 4.65 18.10
C VAL A 140 -1.43 4.65 19.18
N THR A 141 -2.14 5.76 19.35
CA THR A 141 -3.19 5.93 20.36
C THR A 141 -4.52 6.29 19.68
N GLY A 142 -5.64 5.85 20.24
CA GLY A 142 -6.99 6.22 19.79
C GLY A 142 -7.61 5.29 18.74
N GLU A 143 -6.84 4.37 18.16
CA GLU A 143 -7.36 3.28 17.32
C GLU A 143 -7.89 2.12 18.18
N THR A 144 -8.78 1.33 17.59
CA THR A 144 -9.38 0.12 18.13
C THR A 144 -9.01 -1.08 17.28
N ALA A 145 -9.10 -2.29 17.83
CA ALA A 145 -8.87 -3.52 17.07
C ALA A 145 -9.89 -3.77 15.92
N TRP A 146 -10.90 -2.89 15.78
CA TRP A 146 -11.88 -2.95 14.70
C TRP A 146 -11.52 -2.10 13.48
N TYR A 147 -10.59 -1.15 13.56
CA TYR A 147 -10.22 -0.29 12.43
C TYR A 147 -11.44 0.32 11.71
N PRO A 148 -12.29 1.09 12.41
CA PRO A 148 -13.62 1.49 11.93
C PRO A 148 -13.59 2.42 10.71
N THR A 149 -12.45 3.06 10.45
CA THR A 149 -12.25 3.98 9.32
C THR A 149 -12.08 3.26 7.99
N GLN A 150 -11.52 2.05 7.98
CA GLN A 150 -11.11 1.35 6.75
C GLN A 150 -12.29 1.04 5.83
N GLY A 151 -13.41 0.56 6.37
CA GLY A 151 -14.60 0.27 5.56
C GLY A 151 -15.19 1.52 4.91
N ALA A 152 -15.21 2.65 5.62
CA ALA A 152 -15.66 3.92 5.06
C ALA A 152 -14.70 4.45 3.98
N ALA A 153 -13.39 4.35 4.23
CA ALA A 153 -12.36 4.74 3.26
C ALA A 153 -12.44 3.90 1.98
N MET A 154 -12.58 2.57 2.09
CA MET A 154 -12.74 1.68 0.92
C MET A 154 -13.96 2.07 0.07
N ARG A 155 -15.12 2.28 0.70
CA ARG A 155 -16.33 2.71 -0.02
C ARG A 155 -16.12 4.07 -0.71
N ARG A 156 -15.47 5.01 -0.01
CA ARG A 156 -15.19 6.35 -0.53
C ARG A 156 -14.23 6.30 -1.71
N ALA A 157 -13.13 5.56 -1.62
CA ALA A 157 -12.10 5.49 -2.65
C ALA A 157 -12.68 5.05 -4.01
N TYR A 158 -13.43 3.94 -4.03
CA TYR A 158 -14.08 3.47 -5.26
C TYR A 158 -15.21 4.36 -5.76
N THR A 159 -15.89 5.08 -4.87
CA THR A 159 -16.93 6.04 -5.25
C THR A 159 -16.29 7.23 -5.97
N VAL A 160 -15.25 7.81 -5.38
CA VAL A 160 -14.51 8.96 -5.92
C VAL A 160 -13.89 8.63 -7.28
N VAL A 161 -13.23 7.48 -7.41
CA VAL A 161 -12.63 7.05 -8.68
C VAL A 161 -13.69 6.94 -9.79
N CYS A 162 -14.86 6.39 -9.45
CA CYS A 162 -15.95 6.24 -10.42
C CYS A 162 -16.60 7.59 -10.78
N GLU A 163 -16.85 8.47 -9.80
CA GLU A 163 -17.39 9.83 -10.02
C GLU A 163 -16.47 10.69 -10.89
N ARG A 164 -15.15 10.55 -10.74
CA ARG A 164 -14.13 11.27 -11.52
C ARG A 164 -13.89 10.65 -12.90
N THR A 165 -14.49 9.49 -13.20
CA THR A 165 -14.34 8.81 -14.49
C THR A 165 -15.63 8.85 -15.30
N LYS A 166 -15.61 9.60 -16.40
CA LYS A 166 -16.72 9.65 -17.36
C LYS A 166 -17.09 8.25 -17.86
N GLY A 167 -18.36 7.85 -17.72
CA GLY A 167 -18.85 6.54 -18.16
C GLY A 167 -18.87 5.46 -17.07
N CYS A 168 -18.20 5.64 -15.93
CA CYS A 168 -18.15 4.60 -14.89
C CYS A 168 -19.49 4.43 -14.15
N GLY A 169 -20.21 5.54 -13.92
CA GLY A 169 -21.46 5.58 -13.16
C GLY A 169 -22.67 6.12 -13.93
N ASP A 170 -22.57 6.33 -15.24
CA ASP A 170 -23.60 6.99 -16.07
C ASP A 170 -24.94 6.21 -16.10
N ASP A 171 -24.92 4.92 -15.74
CA ASP A 171 -26.11 4.06 -15.59
C ASP A 171 -26.71 4.09 -14.17
N ASN A 172 -26.31 5.06 -13.34
CA ASN A 172 -26.65 5.20 -11.93
C ASN A 172 -26.30 3.98 -11.07
N THR A 173 -25.41 3.10 -11.54
CA THR A 173 -24.96 1.92 -10.79
C THR A 173 -23.53 2.14 -10.28
N GLY A 174 -23.40 2.57 -9.02
CA GLY A 174 -22.09 2.77 -8.38
C GLY A 174 -21.34 1.46 -8.08
N THR A 175 -20.02 1.54 -7.91
CA THR A 175 -19.14 0.38 -7.62
C THR A 175 -19.64 -0.46 -6.44
N MET A 176 -20.08 0.19 -5.35
CA MET A 176 -20.57 -0.51 -4.16
C MET A 176 -21.90 -1.24 -4.37
N GLN A 177 -22.76 -0.75 -5.27
CA GLN A 177 -23.99 -1.45 -5.63
C GLN A 177 -23.69 -2.71 -6.46
N LEU A 178 -22.74 -2.63 -7.40
CA LEU A 178 -22.25 -3.79 -8.15
C LEU A 178 -21.64 -4.84 -7.22
N LEU A 179 -20.78 -4.41 -6.30
CA LEU A 179 -20.15 -5.28 -5.32
C LEU A 179 -21.19 -5.98 -4.44
N THR A 180 -22.17 -5.24 -3.91
CA THR A 180 -23.26 -5.80 -3.08
C THR A 180 -24.08 -6.84 -3.83
N ARG A 181 -24.43 -6.57 -5.10
CA ARG A 181 -25.17 -7.51 -5.96
C ARG A 181 -24.35 -8.78 -6.21
N LEU A 182 -23.05 -8.64 -6.48
CA LEU A 182 -22.19 -9.77 -6.74
C LEU A 182 -21.97 -10.61 -5.47
N LEU A 183 -21.68 -9.98 -4.32
CA LEU A 183 -21.56 -10.67 -3.03
C LEU A 183 -22.82 -11.46 -2.68
N THR A 184 -24.00 -10.93 -2.96
CA THR A 184 -25.27 -11.66 -2.76
C THR A 184 -25.34 -12.96 -3.57
N LYS A 185 -24.79 -12.97 -4.80
CA LYS A 185 -24.68 -14.18 -5.62
C LYS A 185 -23.59 -15.12 -5.09
N LEU A 186 -22.40 -14.60 -4.80
CA LEU A 186 -21.24 -15.40 -4.38
C LEU A 186 -21.38 -16.05 -3.00
N ARG A 187 -22.17 -15.47 -2.09
CA ARG A 187 -22.56 -16.08 -0.81
C ARG A 187 -23.36 -17.38 -1.00
N LYS A 188 -24.05 -17.54 -2.13
CA LYS A 188 -24.84 -18.74 -2.46
C LYS A 188 -24.07 -19.70 -3.36
N ASN A 189 -23.22 -19.18 -4.23
CA ASN A 189 -22.48 -19.98 -5.21
C ASN A 189 -21.10 -19.38 -5.47
N VAL A 190 -20.07 -20.02 -4.92
CA VAL A 190 -18.66 -19.68 -5.18
C VAL A 190 -18.31 -20.07 -6.61
N VAL A 191 -17.63 -19.19 -7.33
CA VAL A 191 -17.22 -19.42 -8.73
C VAL A 191 -15.71 -19.63 -8.78
N SER A 192 -15.25 -20.75 -9.35
CA SER A 192 -13.82 -20.96 -9.62
C SER A 192 -13.46 -20.38 -11.00
N VAL A 193 -12.33 -19.69 -11.09
CA VAL A 193 -11.85 -19.04 -12.31
C VAL A 193 -10.36 -19.34 -12.47
N GLN A 194 -9.96 -19.79 -13.65
CA GLN A 194 -8.56 -19.82 -14.04
C GLN A 194 -8.20 -18.46 -14.64
N ALA A 195 -7.32 -17.73 -13.99
CA ALA A 195 -6.95 -16.36 -14.38
C ALA A 195 -5.43 -16.15 -14.32
N PRO A 196 -4.87 -15.25 -15.13
CA PRO A 196 -3.46 -14.88 -15.01
C PRO A 196 -3.21 -14.17 -13.67
N GLY A 197 -2.16 -14.57 -12.96
CA GLY A 197 -1.64 -13.89 -11.78
C GLY A 197 -0.46 -12.97 -12.10
N ALA A 198 0.00 -12.24 -11.09
CA ALA A 198 1.10 -11.29 -11.22
C ALA A 198 2.48 -11.94 -11.44
N ASP A 199 2.62 -13.24 -11.15
CA ASP A 199 3.85 -14.03 -11.35
C ASP A 199 3.98 -14.61 -12.77
N GLY A 200 3.03 -14.28 -13.65
CA GLY A 200 2.98 -14.78 -15.02
C GLY A 200 2.46 -16.21 -15.16
N LYS A 201 1.85 -16.79 -14.13
CA LYS A 201 1.18 -18.09 -14.18
C LYS A 201 -0.34 -17.96 -14.24
N ILE A 202 -1.01 -19.00 -14.70
CA ILE A 202 -2.46 -19.14 -14.55
C ILE A 202 -2.74 -19.74 -13.16
N ILE A 203 -3.54 -19.05 -12.36
CA ILE A 203 -3.92 -19.45 -11.01
C ILE A 203 -5.41 -19.79 -11.01
N ASN A 204 -5.77 -20.90 -10.35
CA ASN A 204 -7.17 -21.24 -10.11
C ASN A 204 -7.64 -20.56 -8.82
N VAL A 205 -8.42 -19.49 -8.96
CA VAL A 205 -8.92 -18.70 -7.83
C VAL A 205 -10.41 -18.91 -7.61
N LYS A 206 -10.87 -18.62 -6.39
CA LYS A 206 -12.29 -18.62 -6.03
C LYS A 206 -12.79 -17.20 -5.92
N LEU A 207 -13.89 -16.89 -6.61
CA LEU A 207 -14.66 -15.68 -6.36
C LEU A 207 -15.61 -15.96 -5.19
N ASN A 208 -15.29 -15.39 -4.03
CA ASN A 208 -16.06 -15.46 -2.79
C ASN A 208 -15.92 -14.14 -2.02
N PRO A 209 -16.69 -13.93 -0.94
CA PRO A 209 -16.60 -12.70 -0.16
C PRO A 209 -15.21 -12.40 0.41
N GLN A 210 -14.45 -13.41 0.84
CA GLN A 210 -13.11 -13.25 1.43
C GLN A 210 -12.10 -12.71 0.41
N ASN A 211 -12.02 -13.34 -0.75
CA ASN A 211 -11.07 -12.94 -1.78
C ASN A 211 -11.47 -11.60 -2.43
N LEU A 212 -12.78 -11.29 -2.52
CA LEU A 212 -13.22 -9.97 -2.96
C LEU A 212 -12.94 -8.88 -1.90
N ASN A 213 -12.88 -9.25 -0.62
CA ASN A 213 -12.45 -8.35 0.45
C ASN A 213 -10.98 -8.00 0.26
N ASP A 214 -10.11 -9.00 0.04
CA ASP A 214 -8.68 -8.77 -0.23
C ASP A 214 -8.47 -7.81 -1.40
N VAL A 215 -9.21 -8.00 -2.50
CA VAL A 215 -9.14 -7.08 -3.67
C VAL A 215 -9.66 -5.68 -3.31
N ALA A 216 -10.78 -5.56 -2.61
CA ALA A 216 -11.40 -4.27 -2.32
C ALA A 216 -10.57 -3.43 -1.34
N PHE A 217 -10.04 -4.03 -0.26
CA PHE A 217 -9.22 -3.33 0.71
C PHE A 217 -7.74 -3.23 0.27
N GLY A 218 -7.26 -4.18 -0.54
CA GLY A 218 -5.91 -4.14 -1.12
C GLY A 218 -5.74 -3.12 -2.25
N GLY A 219 -6.81 -2.43 -2.67
CA GLY A 219 -6.72 -1.37 -3.69
C GLY A 219 -5.77 -0.24 -3.32
N THR A 220 -5.52 -0.04 -2.02
CA THR A 220 -4.61 0.99 -1.49
C THR A 220 -3.16 0.89 -1.98
N TYR A 221 -2.69 -0.28 -2.41
CA TYR A 221 -1.29 -0.48 -2.78
C TYR A 221 -0.95 -0.07 -4.22
N GLY A 222 -1.94 0.30 -5.03
CA GLY A 222 -1.66 0.77 -6.38
C GLY A 222 -2.90 1.12 -7.20
N PRO A 223 -2.72 1.90 -8.28
CA PRO A 223 -3.84 2.43 -9.04
C PRO A 223 -4.62 1.35 -9.80
N THR A 224 -3.98 0.25 -10.19
CA THR A 224 -4.55 -0.76 -11.09
C THR A 224 -5.86 -1.36 -10.57
N THR A 225 -5.94 -1.69 -9.28
CA THR A 225 -7.17 -2.25 -8.71
C THR A 225 -8.30 -1.21 -8.74
N TYR A 226 -8.02 0.04 -8.41
CA TYR A 226 -9.00 1.12 -8.53
C TYR A 226 -9.48 1.33 -9.96
N ARG A 227 -8.58 1.19 -10.95
CA ARG A 227 -8.92 1.29 -12.37
C ARG A 227 -9.89 0.19 -12.79
N GLU A 228 -9.66 -1.05 -12.37
CA GLU A 228 -10.31 -2.21 -12.99
C GLU A 228 -11.49 -2.79 -12.22
N PHE A 229 -11.63 -2.47 -10.93
CA PHE A 229 -12.59 -3.14 -10.07
C PHE A 229 -14.04 -2.95 -10.51
N ASN A 230 -14.45 -1.73 -10.90
CA ASN A 230 -15.82 -1.50 -11.36
C ASN A 230 -16.15 -2.31 -12.63
N ALA A 231 -15.34 -2.20 -13.68
CA ALA A 231 -15.55 -2.94 -14.93
C ALA A 231 -15.50 -4.46 -14.75
N SER A 232 -14.64 -4.96 -13.86
CA SER A 232 -14.55 -6.39 -13.57
C SER A 232 -15.78 -6.93 -12.83
N LEU A 233 -16.36 -6.15 -11.90
CA LEU A 233 -17.64 -6.48 -11.27
C LEU A 233 -18.78 -6.51 -12.31
N ARG A 234 -18.81 -5.56 -13.24
CA ARG A 234 -19.79 -5.53 -14.35
C ARG A 234 -19.65 -6.77 -15.24
N ALA A 235 -18.44 -7.11 -15.65
CA ALA A 235 -18.16 -8.29 -16.46
C ALA A 235 -18.61 -9.58 -15.76
N ALA A 236 -18.27 -9.74 -14.48
CA ALA A 236 -18.67 -10.91 -13.69
C ALA A 236 -20.20 -11.03 -13.57
N LEU A 237 -20.90 -9.92 -13.36
CA LEU A 237 -22.38 -9.89 -13.32
C LEU A 237 -23.00 -10.20 -14.69
N ALA A 238 -22.31 -9.90 -15.78
CA ALA A 238 -22.70 -10.20 -17.16
C ALA A 238 -22.30 -11.62 -17.63
N GLY A 239 -21.66 -12.43 -16.77
CA GLY A 239 -21.30 -13.81 -17.06
C GLY A 239 -19.86 -14.02 -17.53
N ASP A 240 -19.00 -13.00 -17.48
CA ASP A 240 -17.56 -13.12 -17.72
C ASP A 240 -16.78 -12.84 -16.43
N PRO A 241 -16.48 -13.88 -15.63
CA PRO A 241 -15.80 -13.71 -14.35
C PRO A 241 -14.28 -13.51 -14.49
N LEU A 242 -13.72 -13.64 -15.69
CA LEU A 242 -12.28 -13.65 -15.92
C LEU A 242 -11.56 -12.36 -15.50
N PRO A 243 -12.07 -11.13 -15.81
CA PRO A 243 -11.42 -9.90 -15.35
C PRO A 243 -11.35 -9.79 -13.83
N LEU A 244 -12.41 -10.20 -13.13
CA LEU A 244 -12.42 -10.19 -11.66
C LEU A 244 -11.53 -11.31 -11.08
N GLY A 245 -11.50 -12.47 -11.74
CA GLY A 245 -10.59 -13.55 -11.41
C GLY A 245 -9.12 -13.13 -11.51
N ARG A 246 -8.76 -12.28 -12.48
CA ARG A 246 -7.40 -11.74 -12.61
C ARG A 246 -7.02 -10.87 -11.41
N LEU A 247 -7.90 -9.96 -10.99
CA LEU A 247 -7.65 -9.14 -9.79
C LEU A 247 -7.47 -10.01 -8.53
N VAL A 248 -8.27 -11.07 -8.37
CA VAL A 248 -8.10 -12.02 -7.26
C VAL A 248 -6.80 -12.83 -7.40
N ALA A 249 -6.43 -13.26 -8.61
CA ALA A 249 -5.18 -14.00 -8.83
C ALA A 249 -3.95 -13.13 -8.54
N GLU A 250 -4.01 -11.86 -8.90
CA GLU A 250 -2.96 -10.87 -8.62
C GLU A 250 -2.90 -10.51 -7.13
N SER A 251 -4.03 -10.38 -6.44
CA SER A 251 -4.04 -10.11 -5.00
C SER A 251 -3.51 -11.29 -4.17
N LYS A 252 -3.44 -12.50 -4.75
CA LYS A 252 -2.84 -13.69 -4.12
C LYS A 252 -1.37 -13.86 -4.49
N ALA A 253 -0.83 -13.05 -5.39
CA ALA A 253 0.59 -13.07 -5.64
C ALA A 253 1.27 -12.52 -4.39
N THR A 254 1.92 -13.41 -3.64
CA THR A 254 2.99 -12.99 -2.76
C THR A 254 4.11 -12.47 -3.65
N ASN A 255 4.75 -11.36 -3.29
CA ASN A 255 6.01 -11.01 -3.93
C ASN A 255 6.91 -12.25 -3.84
N VAL A 256 7.30 -12.77 -5.00
CA VAL A 256 8.08 -14.00 -5.22
C VAL A 256 8.93 -14.36 -4.02
N GLU A 257 8.56 -15.39 -3.23
CA GLU A 257 9.30 -15.89 -2.04
C GLU A 257 10.38 -14.90 -1.59
N GLU A 258 9.94 -13.70 -1.16
CA GLU A 258 10.90 -12.62 -0.92
C GLU A 258 11.85 -13.15 0.15
N PRO A 259 13.17 -13.11 -0.08
CA PRO A 259 14.10 -13.57 0.94
C PRO A 259 13.76 -12.86 2.24
N VAL A 260 13.84 -13.56 3.37
CA VAL A 260 13.45 -13.00 4.67
C VAL A 260 14.24 -11.73 5.05
N SER A 261 15.39 -11.53 4.40
CA SER A 261 16.18 -10.29 4.45
C SER A 261 15.56 -9.09 3.71
N VAL A 262 14.52 -9.27 2.92
CA VAL A 262 13.75 -8.21 2.25
C VAL A 262 12.49 -7.96 3.06
N TYR A 263 11.68 -9.00 3.27
CA TYR A 263 10.48 -8.96 4.09
C TYR A 263 10.54 -10.01 5.19
N SER A 264 10.46 -9.58 6.44
CA SER A 264 10.41 -10.46 7.60
C SER A 264 8.96 -10.73 7.99
N PRO A 265 8.41 -11.92 7.64
CA PRO A 265 7.12 -12.34 8.14
C PRO A 265 7.15 -12.37 9.67
N GLY A 266 8.04 -13.11 10.32
CA GLY A 266 8.04 -13.22 11.79
C GLY A 266 8.00 -11.89 12.56
N LEU A 267 8.58 -10.82 12.03
CA LEU A 267 8.45 -9.49 12.62
C LEU A 267 7.04 -8.93 12.51
N GLN A 268 6.38 -9.06 11.35
CA GLN A 268 5.03 -8.57 11.14
C GLN A 268 4.07 -9.10 12.22
N VAL A 269 4.11 -10.40 12.48
CA VAL A 269 3.30 -11.01 13.55
C VAL A 269 3.75 -10.58 14.93
N ALA A 270 5.07 -10.57 15.20
CA ALA A 270 5.57 -10.20 16.52
C ALA A 270 5.14 -8.79 16.92
N VAL A 271 5.27 -7.82 16.01
CA VAL A 271 4.80 -6.44 16.19
C VAL A 271 3.28 -6.39 16.33
N SER A 272 2.55 -7.03 15.43
CA SER A 272 1.07 -7.02 15.47
C SER A 272 0.54 -7.57 16.81
N CYS A 273 1.19 -8.57 17.38
CA CYS A 273 0.78 -9.18 18.65
C CYS A 273 1.31 -8.48 19.89
N HIS A 274 2.31 -7.61 19.75
CA HIS A 274 2.94 -6.90 20.87
C HIS A 274 2.48 -5.45 20.99
N ASP A 275 2.22 -4.77 19.87
CA ASP A 275 1.99 -3.31 19.85
C ASP A 275 0.55 -2.92 19.48
N TYR A 276 -0.12 -3.68 18.61
CA TYR A 276 -1.43 -3.26 18.06
C TYR A 276 -2.57 -3.53 19.04
N PRO A 277 -3.68 -2.75 18.98
CA PRO A 277 -4.85 -3.02 19.78
C PRO A 277 -5.43 -4.41 19.50
N GLN A 278 -5.87 -5.11 20.55
CA GLN A 278 -6.39 -6.48 20.47
C GLN A 278 -7.85 -6.56 20.92
N LEU A 279 -8.60 -7.53 20.40
CA LEU A 279 -9.98 -7.84 20.83
C LEU A 279 -10.05 -8.64 22.14
N PHE A 280 -8.90 -8.98 22.71
CA PHE A 280 -8.75 -9.86 23.86
C PHE A 280 -7.49 -9.48 24.64
N ASP A 281 -7.43 -9.92 25.89
CA ASP A 281 -6.31 -9.64 26.79
C ASP A 281 -5.13 -10.59 26.49
N MET A 282 -4.03 -10.02 26.00
CA MET A 282 -2.80 -10.75 25.67
C MET A 282 -2.09 -11.35 26.90
N ALA A 283 -2.46 -10.98 28.12
CA ALA A 283 -1.96 -11.63 29.32
C ALA A 283 -2.68 -12.96 29.66
N GLN A 284 -3.77 -13.28 28.96
CA GLN A 284 -4.61 -14.46 29.27
C GLN A 284 -4.24 -15.69 28.45
N SER A 285 -4.69 -16.86 28.92
CA SER A 285 -4.58 -18.11 28.17
C SER A 285 -5.35 -18.05 26.84
N ARG A 286 -4.93 -18.84 25.85
CA ARG A 286 -5.60 -18.95 24.54
C ARG A 286 -7.10 -19.25 24.64
N ALA A 287 -7.52 -20.06 25.62
CA ALA A 287 -8.93 -20.40 25.82
C ALA A 287 -9.75 -19.16 26.24
N ILE A 288 -9.21 -18.34 27.16
CA ILE A 288 -9.85 -17.10 27.60
C ILE A 288 -9.87 -16.08 26.45
N ARG A 289 -8.75 -15.91 25.74
CA ARG A 289 -8.66 -15.02 24.57
C ARG A 289 -9.69 -15.38 23.51
N LYS A 290 -9.87 -16.68 23.22
CA LYS A 290 -10.89 -17.15 22.28
C LYS A 290 -12.32 -16.79 22.72
N SER A 291 -12.62 -16.94 24.01
CA SER A 291 -13.92 -16.53 24.58
C SER A 291 -14.15 -15.02 24.44
N GLN A 292 -13.14 -14.21 24.75
CA GLN A 292 -13.18 -12.75 24.61
C GLN A 292 -13.37 -12.33 23.14
N TYR A 293 -12.60 -12.93 22.23
CA TYR A 293 -12.74 -12.72 20.79
C TYR A 293 -14.15 -13.04 20.29
N ASP A 294 -14.70 -14.20 20.66
CA ASP A 294 -16.06 -14.60 20.24
C ASP A 294 -17.12 -13.64 20.77
N ALA A 295 -16.98 -13.19 22.03
CA ALA A 295 -17.86 -12.20 22.63
C ALA A 295 -17.74 -10.83 21.94
N ALA A 296 -16.52 -10.36 21.64
CA ALA A 296 -16.27 -9.11 20.93
C ALA A 296 -16.89 -9.14 19.53
N VAL A 297 -16.68 -10.21 18.77
CA VAL A 297 -17.29 -10.40 17.43
C VAL A 297 -18.81 -10.42 17.52
N ALA A 298 -19.38 -11.17 18.47
CA ALA A 298 -20.83 -11.22 18.66
C ALA A 298 -21.42 -9.87 19.06
N ASN A 299 -20.69 -9.06 19.82
CA ASN A 299 -21.09 -7.71 20.19
C ASN A 299 -21.01 -6.76 18.99
N GLN A 300 -19.91 -6.77 18.23
CA GLN A 300 -19.72 -5.89 17.10
C GLN A 300 -20.79 -6.10 16.02
N ILE A 301 -21.17 -7.36 15.76
CA ILE A 301 -22.29 -7.70 14.85
C ILE A 301 -23.61 -7.03 15.29
N LYS A 302 -23.81 -6.77 16.58
CA LYS A 302 -25.01 -6.10 17.09
C LYS A 302 -24.88 -4.57 17.06
N VAL A 303 -23.69 -4.04 17.33
CA VAL A 303 -23.42 -2.61 17.44
C VAL A 303 -23.33 -1.94 16.08
N ASP A 304 -22.50 -2.49 15.19
CA ASP A 304 -22.29 -1.98 13.84
C ASP A 304 -21.95 -3.15 12.90
N PRO A 305 -22.97 -3.84 12.35
CA PRO A 305 -22.77 -4.95 11.41
C PRO A 305 -22.14 -4.52 10.07
N ASP A 306 -22.20 -3.23 9.74
CA ASP A 306 -21.83 -2.66 8.45
C ASP A 306 -20.47 -1.94 8.46
N ILE A 307 -19.71 -2.06 9.56
CA ILE A 307 -18.37 -1.47 9.72
C ILE A 307 -17.46 -1.73 8.51
N TYR A 308 -17.48 -2.96 7.95
CA TYR A 308 -16.75 -3.35 6.72
C TYR A 308 -17.64 -3.47 5.49
N GLY A 309 -18.86 -2.93 5.54
CA GLY A 309 -19.87 -3.06 4.50
C GLY A 309 -19.31 -2.71 3.10
N PRO A 310 -19.68 -3.48 2.05
CA PRO A 310 -20.77 -4.48 2.02
C PRO A 310 -20.37 -5.90 2.46
N PHE A 311 -19.17 -6.10 3.00
CA PHE A 311 -18.74 -7.37 3.56
C PHE A 311 -19.29 -7.54 4.98
N GLN A 312 -19.73 -8.75 5.31
CA GLN A 312 -20.10 -9.07 6.69
C GLN A 312 -18.83 -9.18 7.54
N ILE A 313 -18.92 -8.86 8.83
CA ILE A 313 -17.79 -8.99 9.77
C ILE A 313 -17.13 -10.37 9.69
N ARG A 314 -17.91 -11.45 9.60
CA ARG A 314 -17.36 -12.82 9.50
C ARG A 314 -16.67 -13.13 8.16
N GLU A 315 -16.96 -12.36 7.12
CA GLU A 315 -16.29 -12.46 5.82
C GLU A 315 -14.96 -11.71 5.85
N TYR A 316 -14.96 -10.50 6.42
CA TYR A 316 -13.75 -9.71 6.69
C TYR A 316 -12.78 -10.48 7.58
N LEU A 317 -13.22 -11.02 8.73
CA LEU A 317 -12.36 -11.75 9.67
C LEU A 317 -11.76 -13.08 9.13
N LYS A 318 -12.08 -13.44 7.89
CA LYS A 318 -11.55 -14.62 7.17
C LYS A 318 -10.77 -14.25 5.91
N SER A 319 -10.63 -12.96 5.62
CA SER A 319 -9.81 -12.46 4.52
C SER A 319 -8.35 -12.37 4.97
N ASP A 320 -7.43 -12.27 4.01
CA ASP A 320 -5.99 -12.12 4.29
C ASP A 320 -5.67 -10.69 4.77
N PHE A 321 -6.57 -9.74 4.54
CA PHE A 321 -6.48 -8.37 5.03
C PHE A 321 -6.74 -8.24 6.55
N SER A 322 -7.44 -9.20 7.16
CA SER A 322 -7.82 -9.16 8.59
C SER A 322 -6.68 -9.63 9.50
N THR A 323 -6.38 -8.85 10.54
CA THR A 323 -5.36 -9.18 11.57
C THR A 323 -5.95 -9.59 12.93
N GLN A 324 -7.26 -9.42 13.14
CA GLN A 324 -7.89 -9.61 14.46
C GLN A 324 -7.74 -11.00 15.10
N PRO A 325 -7.83 -12.13 14.35
CA PRO A 325 -7.63 -13.45 14.95
C PRO A 325 -6.14 -13.84 15.05
N LEU A 326 -5.24 -13.08 14.43
CA LEU A 326 -3.83 -13.42 14.21
C LEU A 326 -3.13 -13.83 15.51
N CYS A 327 -3.38 -13.10 16.59
CA CYS A 327 -2.64 -13.22 17.86
C CYS A 327 -3.25 -14.19 18.87
N LEU A 328 -4.36 -14.87 18.52
CA LEU A 328 -4.97 -15.90 19.37
C LEU A 328 -3.99 -17.01 19.80
N PRO A 329 -3.14 -17.57 18.92
CA PRO A 329 -2.18 -18.61 19.29
C PRO A 329 -0.81 -18.06 19.73
N TRP A 330 -0.58 -16.75 19.72
CA TRP A 330 0.71 -16.15 20.14
C TRP A 330 0.94 -16.38 21.64
N PRO A 331 2.16 -16.71 22.11
CA PRO A 331 2.40 -16.96 23.53
C PRO A 331 2.17 -15.71 24.40
N ILE A 332 2.02 -15.93 25.71
CA ILE A 332 1.99 -14.82 26.67
C ILE A 332 3.40 -14.26 26.79
N ALA A 333 3.57 -13.00 26.43
CA ALA A 333 4.84 -12.31 26.59
C ALA A 333 5.16 -12.09 28.09
N THR A 334 6.40 -12.36 28.48
CA THR A 334 6.84 -12.28 29.89
C THR A 334 8.00 -11.33 30.10
N ARG A 335 8.84 -11.13 29.08
CA ARG A 335 9.98 -10.20 29.13
C ARG A 335 9.56 -8.80 28.75
N ASN A 336 8.67 -8.70 27.77
CA ASN A 336 8.07 -7.45 27.34
C ASN A 336 6.56 -7.71 27.17
N PRO A 337 5.75 -7.56 28.22
CA PRO A 337 4.29 -7.72 28.12
C PRO A 337 3.67 -6.62 27.25
N TRP A 338 2.53 -6.93 26.60
CA TRP A 338 1.76 -5.95 25.82
C TRP A 338 1.44 -4.71 26.67
N LYS A 339 1.72 -3.54 26.11
CA LYS A 339 1.30 -2.23 26.60
C LYS A 339 1.24 -1.26 25.42
N LEU A 340 0.43 -0.21 25.56
CA LEU A 340 0.37 0.86 24.57
C LEU A 340 1.74 1.58 24.52
N PRO A 341 2.42 1.63 23.35
CA PRO A 341 3.78 2.16 23.29
C PRO A 341 3.87 3.69 23.22
N GLY A 342 2.73 4.38 23.01
CA GLY A 342 2.63 5.84 22.99
C GLY A 342 2.09 6.46 24.29
N PRO A 343 1.98 7.81 24.35
CA PRO A 343 1.41 8.51 25.49
C PRO A 343 -0.04 8.05 25.76
N PRO A 344 -0.39 7.59 26.98
CA PRO A 344 -1.72 7.06 27.26
C PRO A 344 -2.88 8.04 27.06
N ASP A 345 -2.61 9.34 27.16
CA ASP A 345 -3.60 10.41 26.94
C ASP A 345 -3.60 10.94 25.49
N GLY A 346 -2.79 10.33 24.61
CA GLY A 346 -2.65 10.74 23.22
C GLY A 346 -2.03 12.13 23.04
N ARG A 347 -1.30 12.66 24.03
CA ARG A 347 -0.64 13.97 23.93
C ARG A 347 0.85 13.79 23.70
N TYR A 348 1.29 14.06 22.48
CA TYR A 348 2.71 14.02 22.15
C TYR A 348 3.44 15.29 22.58
N PRO A 349 4.77 15.22 22.77
CA PRO A 349 5.62 16.39 22.97
C PRO A 349 5.46 17.44 21.86
N ASP A 350 5.83 18.69 22.13
CA ASP A 350 5.68 19.82 21.19
C ASP A 350 6.67 19.77 20.02
N ILE A 351 6.50 18.78 19.15
CA ILE A 351 7.31 18.51 17.96
C ILE A 351 6.51 18.96 16.73
N PRO A 352 7.07 19.83 15.86
CA PRO A 352 6.46 20.17 14.59
C PRO A 352 6.20 18.89 13.79
N THR A 353 4.95 18.68 13.38
CA THR A 353 4.54 17.43 12.74
C THR A 353 3.75 17.69 11.46
N LEU A 354 4.20 17.11 10.35
CA LEU A 354 3.45 17.07 9.08
C LEU A 354 2.86 15.67 8.90
N VAL A 355 1.55 15.59 8.73
CA VAL A 355 0.85 14.35 8.41
C VAL A 355 0.42 14.39 6.95
N LEU A 356 0.71 13.32 6.20
CA LEU A 356 0.31 13.15 4.81
C LEU A 356 -0.60 11.93 4.68
N SER A 357 -1.66 12.03 3.89
CA SER A 357 -2.55 10.91 3.58
C SER A 357 -2.92 10.91 2.11
N GLY A 358 -2.92 9.73 1.49
CA GLY A 358 -3.57 9.53 0.20
C GLY A 358 -5.09 9.54 0.36
N GLU A 359 -5.81 10.25 -0.52
CA GLU A 359 -7.28 10.28 -0.48
C GLU A 359 -7.90 8.88 -0.67
N LEU A 360 -7.20 8.00 -1.38
CA LEU A 360 -7.63 6.64 -1.69
C LEU A 360 -6.97 5.60 -0.78
N ASP A 361 -6.34 6.02 0.31
CA ASP A 361 -5.72 5.12 1.27
C ASP A 361 -6.80 4.43 2.14
N THR A 362 -6.84 3.10 2.08
CA THR A 362 -7.79 2.28 2.84
C THR A 362 -7.15 1.50 3.98
N ILE A 363 -5.84 1.62 4.19
CA ILE A 363 -5.13 0.97 5.29
C ILE A 363 -4.73 1.96 6.39
N THR A 364 -4.20 3.13 6.01
CA THR A 364 -3.92 4.26 6.90
C THR A 364 -4.67 5.49 6.42
N THR A 365 -5.96 5.48 6.74
CA THR A 365 -6.98 6.35 6.17
C THR A 365 -6.77 7.82 6.49
N VAL A 366 -7.39 8.70 5.70
CA VAL A 366 -7.45 10.15 5.99
C VAL A 366 -7.98 10.43 7.40
N ALA A 367 -8.95 9.64 7.88
CA ALA A 367 -9.51 9.79 9.22
C ALA A 367 -8.52 9.43 10.34
N GLU A 368 -7.65 8.45 10.10
CA GLU A 368 -6.53 8.15 11.00
C GLU A 368 -5.46 9.25 10.94
N GLY A 369 -5.20 9.82 9.76
CA GLY A 369 -4.36 11.02 9.62
C GLY A 369 -4.87 12.20 10.43
N ASP A 370 -6.18 12.48 10.41
CA ASP A 370 -6.83 13.50 11.24
C ASP A 370 -6.68 13.19 12.74
N LEU A 371 -6.87 11.93 13.14
CA LEU A 371 -6.71 11.47 14.51
C LEU A 371 -5.28 11.73 15.01
N VAL A 372 -4.26 11.33 14.22
CA VAL A 372 -2.85 11.51 14.57
C VAL A 372 -2.48 12.98 14.61
N ALA A 373 -2.88 13.78 13.62
CA ALA A 373 -2.60 15.21 13.60
C ALA A 373 -3.15 15.92 14.86
N ALA A 374 -4.33 15.53 15.34
CA ALA A 374 -4.93 16.10 16.55
C ALA A 374 -4.15 15.79 17.86
N GLN A 375 -3.25 14.81 17.84
CA GLN A 375 -2.44 14.40 19.01
C GLN A 375 -1.18 15.24 19.20
N PHE A 376 -0.82 16.07 18.22
CA PHE A 376 0.33 16.98 18.25
C PHE A 376 -0.13 18.44 18.33
N ALA A 377 0.44 19.22 19.23
CA ALA A 377 0.07 20.63 19.43
C ALA A 377 0.38 21.52 18.22
N ARG A 378 1.40 21.16 17.43
CA ARG A 378 1.83 21.86 16.22
C ARG A 378 1.88 20.90 15.04
N SER A 379 0.73 20.70 14.41
CA SER A 379 0.60 19.82 13.26
C SER A 379 -0.09 20.45 12.07
N ARG A 380 0.17 19.89 10.90
CA ARG A 380 -0.60 20.11 9.67
C ARG A 380 -0.86 18.78 9.00
N HIS A 381 -2.12 18.49 8.69
CA HIS A 381 -2.50 17.35 7.88
C HIS A 381 -2.76 17.81 6.44
N VAL A 382 -2.19 17.12 5.46
CA VAL A 382 -2.44 17.37 4.03
C VAL A 382 -2.89 16.07 3.37
N THR A 383 -4.09 16.10 2.79
CA THR A 383 -4.63 15.00 1.98
C THR A 383 -4.30 15.22 0.51
N LEU A 384 -3.72 14.20 -0.12
CA LEU A 384 -3.28 14.21 -1.52
C LEU A 384 -4.35 13.53 -2.36
N ALA A 385 -5.02 14.32 -3.19
CA ALA A 385 -6.14 13.88 -4.00
C ALA A 385 -5.70 12.75 -4.94
N ASN A 386 -6.56 11.74 -5.13
CA ASN A 386 -6.30 10.61 -6.02
C ASN A 386 -5.06 9.75 -5.71
N SER A 387 -4.27 10.08 -4.69
CA SER A 387 -3.12 9.29 -4.26
C SER A 387 -3.55 8.10 -3.41
N THR A 388 -2.75 7.04 -3.50
CA THR A 388 -2.91 5.78 -2.78
C THR A 388 -2.03 5.76 -1.52
N HIS A 389 -1.74 4.59 -0.95
CA HIS A 389 -0.93 4.45 0.25
C HIS A 389 0.52 4.90 0.06
N VAL A 390 1.01 5.72 0.99
CA VAL A 390 2.31 6.42 0.96
C VAL A 390 2.42 7.32 -0.27
N THR A 391 2.81 8.57 -0.06
CA THR A 391 2.56 9.62 -1.05
C THR A 391 3.80 10.40 -1.48
N ALA A 392 4.82 10.48 -0.63
CA ALA A 392 6.06 11.21 -0.91
C ALA A 392 7.14 10.33 -1.53
N MET A 393 7.18 9.03 -1.20
CA MET A 393 8.03 8.05 -1.88
C MET A 393 7.45 7.67 -3.24
N GLY A 394 8.28 7.64 -4.28
CA GLY A 394 7.80 7.37 -5.65
C GLY A 394 6.86 8.44 -6.22
N ASP A 395 6.86 9.64 -5.63
CA ASP A 395 5.98 10.76 -6.00
C ASP A 395 6.31 11.33 -7.39
N VAL A 396 5.65 10.78 -8.41
CA VAL A 396 5.80 11.19 -9.82
C VAL A 396 5.39 12.64 -10.07
N TYR A 397 4.47 13.18 -9.26
CA TYR A 397 3.98 14.56 -9.39
C TYR A 397 4.83 15.56 -8.60
N LYS A 398 5.75 15.07 -7.78
CA LYS A 398 6.68 15.83 -6.94
C LYS A 398 5.99 16.78 -5.95
N CYS A 399 4.72 16.53 -5.63
CA CYS A 399 3.95 17.38 -4.74
C CYS A 399 4.25 17.08 -3.26
N ALA A 400 4.06 15.84 -2.86
CA ALA A 400 4.25 15.37 -1.49
C ALA A 400 5.73 15.41 -1.10
N SER A 401 6.59 14.89 -1.98
CA SER A 401 8.04 14.91 -1.79
C SER A 401 8.58 16.34 -1.65
N GLN A 402 8.06 17.31 -2.42
CA GLN A 402 8.44 18.72 -2.25
C GLN A 402 7.98 19.28 -0.91
N LEU A 403 6.74 18.98 -0.49
CA LEU A 403 6.22 19.42 0.80
C LEU A 403 7.03 18.87 1.97
N VAL A 404 7.49 17.61 1.90
CA VAL A 404 8.43 17.02 2.87
C VAL A 404 9.74 17.81 2.92
N ARG A 405 10.32 18.14 1.76
CA ARG A 405 11.57 18.92 1.69
C ARG A 405 11.40 20.34 2.24
N ASP A 406 10.29 20.98 1.92
CA ASP A 406 9.95 22.32 2.41
C ASP A 406 9.78 22.30 3.93
N PHE A 407 9.11 21.28 4.47
CA PHE A 407 8.89 21.10 5.90
C PHE A 407 10.22 20.91 6.65
N PHE A 408 11.09 20.01 6.18
CA PHE A 408 12.41 19.86 6.78
C PHE A 408 13.27 21.11 6.64
N THR A 409 13.02 21.96 5.65
CA THR A 409 13.72 23.25 5.51
C THR A 409 13.17 24.31 6.47
N ASN A 410 11.85 24.46 6.57
CA ASN A 410 11.19 25.46 7.41
C ASN A 410 9.80 25.00 7.89
N GLN A 411 9.77 24.33 9.06
CA GLN A 411 8.56 23.76 9.64
C GLN A 411 7.46 24.81 9.84
N ASN A 412 7.82 25.99 10.37
CA ASN A 412 6.85 27.02 10.74
C ASN A 412 6.10 27.56 9.52
N VAL A 413 6.77 27.69 8.37
CA VAL A 413 6.16 28.15 7.12
C VAL A 413 5.19 27.10 6.56
N VAL A 414 5.56 25.83 6.61
CA VAL A 414 4.66 24.76 6.17
C VAL A 414 3.48 24.60 7.12
N LEU A 415 3.70 24.64 8.44
CA LEU A 415 2.63 24.55 9.44
C LEU A 415 1.68 25.75 9.42
N SER A 416 2.11 26.92 8.96
CA SER A 416 1.22 28.07 8.75
C SER A 416 0.36 27.98 7.47
N GLY A 417 0.52 26.91 6.69
CA GLY A 417 -0.30 26.61 5.52
C GLY A 417 0.37 26.84 4.16
N THR A 418 1.65 27.21 4.12
CA THR A 418 2.38 27.42 2.85
C THR A 418 2.82 26.09 2.24
N GLY A 419 2.74 25.93 0.92
CA GLY A 419 3.19 24.75 0.21
C GLY A 419 2.14 23.63 0.19
N GLY A 420 2.27 22.71 -0.77
CA GLY A 420 1.35 21.58 -0.94
C GLY A 420 0.06 21.94 -1.68
N GLU A 421 -0.02 23.10 -2.33
CA GLU A 421 -1.20 23.53 -3.10
C GLU A 421 -1.54 22.56 -4.24
N CYS A 422 -0.52 21.91 -4.80
CA CYS A 422 -0.64 20.85 -5.81
C CYS A 422 -1.38 19.60 -5.33
N ALA A 423 -1.56 19.41 -4.01
CA ALA A 423 -2.18 18.22 -3.44
C ALA A 423 -3.58 17.95 -3.97
N ARG A 424 -4.34 19.02 -4.28
CA ARG A 424 -5.69 18.94 -4.84
C ARG A 424 -5.72 18.71 -6.35
N ASP A 425 -4.59 18.93 -7.02
CA ASP A 425 -4.46 18.97 -8.48
C ASP A 425 -3.82 17.69 -9.04
N ILE A 426 -3.50 16.71 -8.18
CA ILE A 426 -3.04 15.38 -8.60
C ILE A 426 -4.12 14.76 -9.51
N PRO A 427 -3.77 14.33 -10.74
CA PRO A 427 -4.72 13.78 -11.70
C PRO A 427 -5.52 12.57 -11.18
N PRO A 428 -6.79 12.42 -11.59
CA PRO A 428 -7.61 11.29 -11.18
C PRO A 428 -7.16 9.96 -11.78
N ILE A 429 -7.26 8.91 -10.96
CA ILE A 429 -7.21 7.54 -11.45
C ILE A 429 -8.45 7.30 -12.32
N ALA A 430 -8.23 7.12 -13.62
CA ALA A 430 -9.32 6.85 -14.56
C ALA A 430 -9.71 5.37 -14.54
N ALA A 431 -10.95 5.06 -14.19
CA ALA A 431 -11.48 3.69 -14.24
C ALA A 431 -11.60 3.15 -15.68
N VAL A 432 -11.37 1.85 -15.82
CA VAL A 432 -11.81 1.08 -16.99
C VAL A 432 -13.34 1.06 -16.97
N ILE A 433 -13.94 1.37 -18.11
CA ILE A 433 -15.42 1.47 -18.22
C ILE A 433 -16.05 0.09 -18.35
N GLU A 434 -15.46 -0.77 -19.16
CA GLU A 434 -15.96 -2.11 -19.42
C GLU A 434 -14.85 -3.06 -19.90
N TYR A 435 -15.07 -4.36 -19.70
CA TYR A 435 -14.27 -5.44 -20.28
C TYR A 435 -15.09 -6.22 -21.31
N PRO A 436 -15.31 -5.68 -22.52
CA PRO A 436 -16.04 -6.43 -23.53
C PRO A 436 -15.21 -7.65 -23.95
N ILE A 437 -15.87 -8.78 -24.24
CA ILE A 437 -15.18 -10.01 -24.66
C ILE A 437 -14.54 -9.82 -26.04
N ARG A 438 -15.17 -9.00 -26.90
CA ARG A 438 -14.74 -8.68 -28.26
C ARG A 438 -14.73 -7.18 -28.47
N ILE A 439 -13.81 -6.71 -29.31
CA ILE A 439 -13.68 -5.30 -29.68
C ILE A 439 -13.97 -5.09 -31.16
N THR A 440 -14.67 -4.00 -31.49
CA THR A 440 -15.00 -3.64 -32.88
C THR A 440 -14.06 -2.58 -33.44
N LYS A 441 -13.71 -1.57 -32.64
CA LYS A 441 -12.76 -0.51 -33.01
C LYS A 441 -11.32 -0.95 -32.74
N VAL A 442 -10.68 -1.55 -33.75
CA VAL A 442 -9.34 -2.16 -33.65
C VAL A 442 -8.29 -1.22 -33.04
N SER A 443 -8.21 0.03 -33.52
CA SER A 443 -7.22 1.00 -32.99
C SER A 443 -7.41 1.31 -31.51
N HIS A 444 -8.67 1.43 -31.07
CA HIS A 444 -8.99 1.58 -29.64
C HIS A 444 -8.60 0.32 -28.85
N GLY A 445 -8.88 -0.86 -29.39
CA GLY A 445 -8.47 -2.13 -28.81
C GLY A 445 -6.95 -2.23 -28.62
N VAL A 446 -6.16 -1.80 -29.60
CA VAL A 446 -4.68 -1.76 -29.48
C VAL A 446 -4.25 -0.79 -28.37
N GLY A 447 -4.87 0.39 -28.28
CA GLY A 447 -4.58 1.35 -27.21
C GLY A 447 -4.92 0.83 -25.81
N GLN A 448 -6.07 0.17 -25.66
CA GLN A 448 -6.45 -0.46 -24.38
C GLN A 448 -5.54 -1.63 -24.02
N THR A 449 -5.14 -2.46 -25.00
CA THR A 449 -4.14 -3.52 -24.77
C THR A 449 -2.80 -2.95 -24.28
N ALA A 450 -2.37 -1.81 -24.82
CA ALA A 450 -1.15 -1.17 -24.36
C ALA A 450 -1.28 -0.66 -22.91
N MET A 451 -2.39 0.00 -22.56
CA MET A 451 -2.65 0.41 -21.17
C MET A 451 -2.73 -0.78 -20.21
N ASP A 452 -3.43 -1.84 -20.59
CA ASP A 452 -3.53 -3.08 -19.80
C ASP A 452 -2.16 -3.72 -19.57
N ALA A 453 -1.28 -3.73 -20.58
CA ALA A 453 0.09 -4.22 -20.43
C ALA A 453 0.94 -3.37 -19.47
N ILE A 454 0.73 -2.05 -19.42
CA ILE A 454 1.39 -1.15 -18.45
C ILE A 454 0.87 -1.45 -17.04
N ASP A 455 -0.44 -1.54 -16.87
CA ASP A 455 -1.07 -1.89 -15.59
C ASP A 455 -0.60 -3.27 -15.11
N ARG A 456 -0.37 -4.23 -16.02
CA ARG A 456 0.24 -5.54 -15.70
C ARG A 456 1.69 -5.44 -15.29
N TYR A 457 2.49 -4.59 -15.93
CA TYR A 457 3.89 -4.38 -15.54
C TYR A 457 4.00 -3.82 -14.12
N LEU A 458 3.14 -2.86 -13.77
CA LEU A 458 3.10 -2.27 -12.43
C LEU A 458 2.66 -3.27 -11.34
N GLN A 459 1.83 -4.25 -11.69
CA GLN A 459 1.38 -5.29 -10.74
C GLN A 459 2.28 -6.52 -10.69
N ALA A 460 3.16 -6.72 -11.66
CA ALA A 460 3.89 -7.97 -11.79
C ALA A 460 5.00 -8.11 -10.75
N THR A 461 5.17 -9.33 -10.25
CA THR A 461 6.28 -9.66 -9.35
C THR A 461 7.59 -9.94 -10.11
N GLY A 462 7.64 -9.58 -11.40
CA GLY A 462 8.77 -9.83 -12.29
C GLY A 462 8.60 -9.18 -13.67
N TYR A 463 9.51 -9.48 -14.58
CA TYR A 463 9.60 -8.79 -15.88
C TYR A 463 8.84 -9.49 -17.03
N ARG A 464 7.86 -10.35 -16.72
CA ARG A 464 7.04 -11.04 -17.72
C ARG A 464 5.67 -11.38 -17.16
N GLY A 465 4.68 -11.49 -18.03
CA GLY A 465 3.34 -11.89 -17.63
C GLY A 465 2.45 -12.27 -18.80
N LEU A 466 1.17 -12.46 -18.51
CA LEU A 466 0.16 -12.95 -19.45
C LEU A 466 -0.86 -11.86 -19.77
N GLY A 467 -1.47 -11.94 -20.96
CA GLY A 467 -2.66 -11.16 -21.28
C GLY A 467 -3.92 -11.77 -20.65
N LEU A 468 -4.96 -10.95 -20.45
CA LEU A 468 -6.20 -11.38 -19.80
C LEU A 468 -6.78 -12.68 -20.38
N ARG A 469 -6.77 -12.81 -21.71
CA ARG A 469 -7.42 -13.91 -22.45
C ARG A 469 -6.44 -14.75 -23.26
N GLY A 470 -5.15 -14.45 -23.19
CA GLY A 470 -4.12 -15.14 -23.96
C GLY A 470 -2.93 -14.24 -24.31
N GLY A 471 -1.91 -14.87 -24.88
CA GLY A 471 -0.64 -14.23 -25.19
C GLY A 471 0.15 -13.80 -23.95
N SER A 472 1.23 -13.07 -24.17
CA SER A 472 2.15 -12.67 -23.11
C SER A 472 2.81 -11.32 -23.36
N TRP A 473 3.45 -10.82 -22.33
CA TRP A 473 4.32 -9.66 -22.38
C TRP A 473 5.64 -9.91 -21.62
N SER A 474 6.68 -9.16 -21.97
CA SER A 474 7.94 -9.09 -21.21
C SER A 474 8.49 -7.68 -21.18
N ALA A 475 9.10 -7.27 -20.08
CA ALA A 475 9.71 -5.96 -19.89
C ALA A 475 11.23 -6.01 -19.99
N SER A 476 11.83 -4.93 -20.46
CA SER A 476 13.28 -4.70 -20.48
C SER A 476 13.60 -3.21 -20.36
N GLY A 477 14.81 -2.88 -19.92
CA GLY A 477 15.25 -1.51 -19.68
C GLY A 477 14.82 -0.98 -18.31
N TRP A 478 15.56 0.01 -17.82
CA TRP A 478 15.35 0.65 -16.51
C TRP A 478 14.81 2.08 -16.62
N GLY A 479 14.83 2.66 -17.83
CA GLY A 479 14.50 4.07 -18.05
C GLY A 479 14.81 4.49 -19.49
N PRO A 480 13.83 4.51 -20.41
CA PRO A 480 12.46 4.05 -20.25
C PRO A 480 12.30 2.54 -20.45
N VAL A 481 11.22 1.99 -19.89
CA VAL A 481 10.83 0.58 -19.94
C VAL A 481 10.26 0.24 -21.30
N VAL A 482 10.61 -0.93 -21.84
CA VAL A 482 10.08 -1.46 -23.10
C VAL A 482 9.36 -2.78 -22.83
N LEU A 483 8.04 -2.78 -23.04
CA LEU A 483 7.19 -3.96 -22.99
C LEU A 483 7.06 -4.57 -24.39
N GLU A 484 7.51 -5.81 -24.57
CA GLU A 484 7.28 -6.61 -25.76
C GLU A 484 5.99 -7.42 -25.62
N LEU A 485 5.04 -7.22 -26.52
CA LEU A 485 3.78 -7.96 -26.57
C LEU A 485 3.90 -9.10 -27.60
N ARG A 486 3.50 -10.31 -27.20
CA ARG A 486 3.49 -11.51 -28.04
C ARG A 486 2.09 -12.09 -28.11
N SER A 487 1.39 -11.79 -29.21
CA SER A 487 0.00 -12.17 -29.43
C SER A 487 -0.89 -11.88 -28.22
N TYR A 488 -0.64 -10.76 -27.53
CA TYR A 488 -1.33 -10.38 -26.31
C TYR A 488 -2.82 -10.21 -26.59
N GLN A 489 -3.67 -10.85 -25.79
CA GLN A 489 -5.13 -10.82 -25.95
C GLN A 489 -5.79 -10.25 -24.70
N LEU A 490 -6.16 -8.98 -24.76
CA LEU A 490 -7.17 -8.39 -23.88
C LEU A 490 -8.58 -8.80 -24.32
N TYR A 491 -8.79 -8.93 -25.64
CA TYR A 491 -10.05 -9.31 -26.29
C TYR A 491 -9.86 -10.63 -27.05
N GLN A 492 -10.90 -11.47 -27.10
CA GLN A 492 -10.82 -12.77 -27.78
C GLN A 492 -10.51 -12.64 -29.29
N ASN A 493 -11.01 -11.59 -29.93
CA ASN A 493 -10.88 -11.37 -31.37
C ASN A 493 -9.72 -10.44 -31.77
N LEU A 494 -8.85 -10.04 -30.83
CA LEU A 494 -7.75 -9.12 -31.10
C LEU A 494 -6.47 -9.57 -30.40
N ALA A 495 -5.58 -10.23 -31.15
CA ALA A 495 -4.20 -10.48 -30.73
C ALA A 495 -3.30 -9.33 -31.16
N VAL A 496 -2.52 -8.78 -30.22
CA VAL A 496 -1.62 -7.64 -30.44
C VAL A 496 -0.17 -8.07 -30.22
N THR A 497 0.67 -7.86 -31.23
CA THR A 497 2.11 -8.15 -31.17
C THR A 497 2.91 -6.89 -31.47
N GLY A 498 3.84 -6.49 -30.61
CA GLY A 498 4.53 -5.22 -30.78
C GLY A 498 5.31 -4.75 -29.56
N ARG A 499 5.58 -3.45 -29.50
CA ARG A 499 6.28 -2.82 -28.39
C ARG A 499 5.46 -1.65 -27.84
N VAL A 500 5.47 -1.54 -26.51
CA VAL A 500 5.01 -0.38 -25.74
C VAL A 500 6.22 0.15 -24.98
N ARG A 501 6.61 1.40 -25.22
CA ARG A 501 7.71 2.06 -24.50
C ARG A 501 7.09 3.06 -23.54
N VAL A 502 7.48 3.00 -22.27
CA VAL A 502 6.95 3.84 -21.19
C VAL A 502 8.09 4.46 -20.41
N ASP A 503 8.04 5.76 -20.27
CA ASP A 503 8.93 6.55 -19.44
C ASP A 503 8.15 6.97 -18.18
N PHE A 504 8.46 6.35 -17.03
CA PHE A 504 7.76 6.62 -15.78
C PHE A 504 8.19 7.94 -15.12
N ASP A 505 9.28 8.57 -15.55
CA ASP A 505 9.69 9.89 -15.06
C ASP A 505 8.87 11.00 -15.70
N THR A 506 8.55 10.84 -16.99
CA THR A 506 7.82 11.83 -17.79
C THR A 506 6.36 11.47 -18.03
N GLY A 507 5.99 10.20 -17.85
CA GLY A 507 4.68 9.64 -18.20
C GLY A 507 4.51 9.38 -19.71
N ALA A 508 5.55 9.55 -20.53
CA ALA A 508 5.43 9.38 -21.98
C ALA A 508 5.25 7.90 -22.35
N VAL A 509 4.26 7.62 -23.20
CA VAL A 509 4.01 6.29 -23.76
C VAL A 509 4.06 6.35 -25.27
N GLU A 510 4.75 5.37 -25.87
CA GLU A 510 4.79 5.14 -27.31
C GLU A 510 4.42 3.70 -27.62
N VAL A 511 3.56 3.51 -28.62
CA VAL A 511 3.12 2.19 -29.09
C VAL A 511 3.50 2.01 -30.55
N ARG A 512 4.02 0.82 -30.86
CA ARG A 512 4.10 0.30 -32.23
C ARG A 512 3.76 -1.18 -32.23
N ALA A 513 2.60 -1.53 -32.78
CA ALA A 513 2.09 -2.88 -32.72
C ALA A 513 1.40 -3.31 -34.01
N LYS A 514 1.28 -4.62 -34.20
CA LYS A 514 0.51 -5.26 -35.26
C LYS A 514 -0.69 -5.97 -34.66
N ALA A 515 -1.82 -5.88 -35.35
CA ALA A 515 -3.03 -6.66 -35.07
C ALA A 515 -3.82 -6.83 -36.36
N LEU A 516 -4.36 -8.03 -36.60
CA LEU A 516 -5.14 -8.36 -37.82
C LEU A 516 -4.40 -7.97 -39.12
N GLU A 517 -3.10 -8.29 -39.21
CA GLU A 517 -2.21 -7.94 -40.34
C GLU A 517 -2.01 -6.43 -40.61
N ARG A 518 -2.46 -5.57 -39.70
CA ARG A 518 -2.34 -4.10 -39.81
C ARG A 518 -1.35 -3.58 -38.78
N THR A 519 -0.63 -2.51 -39.11
CA THR A 519 0.33 -1.86 -38.20
C THR A 519 -0.27 -0.61 -37.59
N PHE A 520 -0.09 -0.43 -36.29
CA PHE A 520 -0.60 0.69 -35.51
C PHE A 520 0.56 1.39 -34.80
N THR A 521 0.42 2.71 -34.65
CA THR A 521 1.29 3.51 -33.81
C THR A 521 0.47 4.48 -32.97
N GLY A 522 0.99 4.84 -31.80
CA GLY A 522 0.34 5.81 -30.94
C GLY A 522 1.31 6.41 -29.95
N ASN A 523 0.94 7.56 -29.40
CA ASN A 523 1.63 8.18 -28.28
C ASN A 523 0.65 8.95 -27.41
N TRP A 524 0.92 9.00 -26.10
CA TRP A 524 0.18 9.80 -25.13
C TRP A 524 1.01 9.96 -23.86
N ASN A 525 0.49 10.70 -22.88
CA ASN A 525 1.10 10.83 -21.55
C ASN A 525 0.15 10.30 -20.48
N ILE A 526 0.60 9.39 -19.60
CA ILE A 526 -0.21 8.76 -18.54
C ILE A 526 -0.40 9.64 -17.29
N TYR A 527 0.41 10.69 -17.13
CA TYR A 527 0.29 11.68 -16.05
C TYR A 527 -0.50 12.92 -16.49
N GLN A 528 -0.78 13.07 -17.78
CA GLN A 528 -1.60 14.17 -18.26
C GLN A 528 -3.09 13.89 -18.00
N ALA A 529 -3.72 14.75 -17.19
CA ALA A 529 -5.15 14.65 -16.90
C ALA A 529 -6.01 14.65 -18.17
N GLY A 530 -6.97 13.72 -18.26
CA GLY A 530 -7.88 13.58 -19.41
C GLY A 530 -7.24 13.01 -20.68
N SER A 531 -5.95 12.68 -20.64
CA SER A 531 -5.26 11.97 -21.73
C SER A 531 -5.86 10.59 -21.94
N SER A 532 -5.95 10.15 -23.21
CA SER A 532 -6.42 8.83 -23.59
C SER A 532 -5.46 8.23 -24.61
N ALA A 533 -5.37 6.90 -24.66
CA ALA A 533 -4.50 6.24 -25.63
C ALA A 533 -4.87 6.63 -27.07
N GLN A 534 -4.01 7.43 -27.72
CA GLN A 534 -4.18 7.86 -29.10
C GLN A 534 -3.42 6.91 -30.02
N VAL A 535 -4.14 5.96 -30.63
CA VAL A 535 -3.57 4.97 -31.55
C VAL A 535 -4.23 5.11 -32.93
N GLN A 536 -3.39 5.15 -33.96
CA GLN A 536 -3.79 5.19 -35.35
C GLN A 536 -3.13 4.07 -36.16
N GLU A 537 -3.78 3.67 -37.23
CA GLU A 537 -3.22 2.73 -38.19
C GLU A 537 -2.25 3.44 -39.14
N LEU A 538 -1.09 2.81 -39.37
CA LEU A 538 -0.18 3.23 -40.42
C LEU A 538 -0.69 2.70 -41.76
N ARG A 539 -0.89 3.61 -42.71
CA ARG A 539 -1.29 3.30 -44.08
C ARG A 539 -0.15 2.72 -44.90
#